data_AF-A0A656VJ73-F1
#
_entry.id   AF-A0A656VJ73-F1
#
_cell.length_a   1.000
_cell.length_b   1.000
_cell.length_c   1.000
_cell.angle_alpha   90.00
_cell.angle_beta   90.00
_cell.angle_gamma   90.00
#
_symmetry.space_group_name_H-M   'P 1'
#
loop_
_entity.id
_entity.type
_entity.pdbx_description
1 polymer ?
#
loop_
_entity_poly.entity_id
_entity_poly.type
_entity_poly.pdbx_seq_one_letter_code
_entity_poly.pdbx_strand_id
1 'polypeptide(L)'
;MNKVYALVWNPVRECWNVVSEHCSRCGKGGSKRRLAVALSLLSLLPLEQALALPSGQNIVAGRGDISSNGQNMTINQHSDKLITQWDNFSVGGNESVTFHQPGSNSVALNRVVGVNGSDIQGRLDANGKVFIVNPNGVIFGKNAQVNVGGLVASTRDISNADFLAGKNRFTGSSQAEVVNEGRLQAAEAGSIALLGARVDNRGVIQVNMGTVALGAGDNVTLNFDGNKLLNLQIDGSALDALVQNGGVLRADGGQVLMSAKAPATH
;
A
#
# COMPACT_ATOMS: atom_id res chain seq x y z
N MET A 1 -64.06 -21.77 -68.35
CA MET A 1 -64.64 -20.92 -67.27
C MET A 1 -63.53 -20.52 -66.31
N ASN A 2 -63.02 -19.29 -66.44
CA ASN A 2 -62.00 -18.74 -65.54
C ASN A 2 -62.68 -18.26 -64.25
N LYS A 3 -62.32 -18.83 -63.09
CA LYS A 3 -62.68 -18.25 -61.79
C LYS A 3 -61.51 -17.36 -61.36
N VAL A 4 -61.64 -16.05 -61.59
CA VAL A 4 -60.69 -15.06 -61.09
C VAL A 4 -61.07 -14.73 -59.64
N TYR A 5 -60.10 -14.78 -58.72
CA TYR A 5 -60.30 -14.45 -57.31
C TYR A 5 -59.16 -13.57 -56.80
N ALA A 6 -59.42 -12.74 -55.80
CA ALA A 6 -58.42 -11.89 -55.17
C ALA A 6 -57.99 -12.46 -53.82
N LEU A 7 -56.70 -12.37 -53.49
CA LEU A 7 -56.16 -12.72 -52.18
C LEU A 7 -55.94 -11.45 -51.36
N VAL A 8 -56.42 -11.46 -50.11
CA VAL A 8 -56.21 -10.38 -49.12
C VAL A 8 -55.60 -10.97 -47.85
N TRP A 9 -54.60 -10.28 -47.28
CA TRP A 9 -53.91 -10.71 -46.07
C TRP A 9 -54.77 -10.41 -44.85
N ASN A 10 -55.04 -11.41 -44.00
CA ASN A 10 -55.71 -11.22 -42.73
C ASN A 10 -54.67 -11.19 -41.59
N PRO A 11 -54.43 -10.03 -40.95
CA PRO A 11 -53.42 -9.90 -39.90
C PRO A 11 -53.81 -10.60 -38.59
N VAL A 12 -55.10 -10.90 -38.34
CA VAL A 12 -55.55 -11.57 -37.10
C VAL A 12 -55.33 -13.08 -37.15
N ARG A 13 -55.30 -13.68 -38.35
CA ARG A 13 -55.08 -15.12 -38.55
C ARG A 13 -53.74 -15.46 -39.21
N GLU A 14 -52.93 -14.44 -39.48
CA GLU A 14 -51.64 -14.54 -40.17
C GLU A 14 -51.64 -15.37 -41.46
N CYS A 15 -52.72 -15.28 -42.26
CA CYS A 15 -52.85 -16.02 -43.51
C CYS A 15 -53.57 -15.23 -44.61
N TRP A 16 -53.40 -15.68 -45.87
CA TRP A 16 -54.11 -15.12 -47.02
C TRP A 16 -55.49 -15.76 -47.16
N ASN A 17 -56.52 -14.94 -47.34
CA ASN A 17 -57.88 -15.41 -47.59
C ASN A 17 -58.34 -15.01 -49.00
N VAL A 18 -59.17 -15.87 -49.60
CA VAL A 18 -59.76 -15.67 -50.94
C VAL A 18 -61.04 -14.83 -50.81
N VAL A 19 -61.13 -13.75 -51.57
CA VAL A 19 -62.26 -12.81 -51.57
C VAL A 19 -62.69 -12.52 -53.02
N SER A 20 -63.95 -12.09 -53.20
CA SER A 20 -64.49 -11.66 -54.49
C SER A 20 -63.82 -10.37 -54.99
N GLU A 21 -63.78 -10.22 -56.31
CA GLU A 21 -62.95 -9.25 -57.05
C GLU A 21 -63.34 -7.77 -56.90
N HIS A 22 -64.47 -7.47 -56.24
CA HIS A 22 -64.94 -6.10 -56.04
C HIS A 22 -64.46 -5.44 -54.74
N CYS A 23 -63.61 -6.12 -53.95
CA CYS A 23 -63.07 -5.57 -52.71
C CYS A 23 -61.71 -4.89 -52.93
N SER A 24 -61.53 -3.71 -52.32
CA SER A 24 -60.29 -2.94 -52.39
C SER A 24 -59.11 -3.71 -51.78
N ARG A 25 -58.04 -3.89 -52.57
CA ARG A 25 -56.81 -4.57 -52.16
C ARG A 25 -56.06 -3.73 -51.13
N CYS A 26 -55.76 -4.30 -49.97
CA CYS A 26 -54.83 -3.71 -49.00
C CYS A 26 -53.59 -4.59 -48.89
N GLY A 27 -52.44 -4.07 -49.34
CA GLY A 27 -51.15 -4.78 -49.28
C GLY A 27 -50.56 -4.75 -47.87
N LYS A 28 -49.68 -5.71 -47.56
CA LYS A 28 -48.94 -5.79 -46.29
C LYS A 28 -48.13 -4.50 -46.10
N GLY A 29 -48.56 -3.64 -45.18
CA GLY A 29 -47.90 -2.35 -44.91
C GLY A 29 -46.43 -2.56 -44.59
N GLY A 30 -45.55 -1.98 -45.41
CA GLY A 30 -44.11 -2.04 -45.24
C GLY A 30 -43.71 -1.43 -43.90
N SER A 31 -43.23 -2.28 -42.99
CA SER A 31 -42.61 -1.84 -41.74
C SER A 31 -41.47 -0.89 -42.08
N LYS A 32 -41.58 0.36 -41.64
CA LYS A 32 -40.48 1.34 -41.65
C LYS A 32 -39.35 0.74 -40.82
N ARG A 33 -38.39 0.09 -41.49
CA ARG A 33 -37.09 -0.27 -40.91
C ARG A 33 -36.41 1.04 -40.51
N ARG A 34 -36.63 1.45 -39.26
CA ARG A 34 -35.72 2.38 -38.58
C ARG A 34 -34.38 1.65 -38.56
N LEU A 35 -33.44 2.06 -39.40
CA LEU A 35 -32.04 1.71 -39.20
C LEU A 35 -31.66 2.30 -37.84
N ALA A 36 -31.65 1.46 -36.81
CA ALA A 36 -30.91 1.73 -35.60
C ALA A 36 -29.44 1.64 -35.97
N VAL A 37 -28.85 2.78 -36.32
CA VAL A 37 -27.39 2.92 -36.26
C VAL A 37 -27.06 2.92 -34.78
N ALA A 38 -26.79 1.74 -34.22
CA ALA A 38 -26.15 1.63 -32.93
C ALA A 38 -24.70 2.06 -33.12
N LEU A 39 -24.44 3.37 -33.03
CA LEU A 39 -23.10 3.86 -32.72
C LEU A 39 -22.77 3.33 -31.33
N SER A 40 -22.09 2.20 -31.26
CA SER A 40 -21.34 1.81 -30.06
C SER A 40 -20.19 2.81 -29.91
N LEU A 41 -20.49 3.98 -29.34
CA LEU A 41 -19.51 4.82 -28.68
C LEU A 41 -19.03 4.01 -27.48
N LEU A 42 -18.06 3.13 -27.73
CA LEU A 42 -17.19 2.60 -26.69
C LEU A 42 -16.45 3.81 -26.15
N SER A 43 -17.00 4.42 -25.09
CA SER A 43 -16.35 5.49 -24.37
C SER A 43 -14.98 4.99 -23.94
N LEU A 44 -13.93 5.48 -24.61
CA LEU A 44 -12.57 5.48 -24.11
C LEU A 44 -12.58 6.33 -22.84
N LEU A 45 -13.04 5.75 -21.73
CA LEU A 45 -12.73 6.29 -20.42
C LEU A 45 -11.19 6.24 -20.32
N PRO A 46 -10.52 7.36 -20.03
CA PRO A 46 -9.12 7.28 -19.67
C PRO A 46 -9.03 6.30 -18.50
N LEU A 47 -8.23 5.25 -18.65
CA LEU A 47 -7.79 4.43 -17.52
C LEU A 47 -7.02 5.39 -16.61
N GLU A 48 -7.70 5.95 -15.62
CA GLU A 48 -7.02 6.60 -14.51
C GLU A 48 -6.13 5.52 -13.90
N GLN A 49 -4.82 5.67 -14.09
CA GLN A 49 -3.87 4.83 -13.38
C GLN A 49 -4.14 5.07 -11.90
N ALA A 50 -4.70 4.07 -11.21
CA ALA A 50 -4.89 4.14 -9.78
C ALA A 50 -3.50 4.28 -9.16
N LEU A 51 -3.18 5.50 -8.72
CA LEU A 51 -1.94 5.76 -8.03
C LEU A 51 -2.04 5.11 -6.65
N ALA A 52 -1.03 4.34 -6.29
CA ALA A 52 -0.95 3.59 -5.04
C ALA A 52 -0.22 4.39 -3.94
N LEU A 53 -0.09 5.71 -4.13
CA LEU A 53 0.53 6.62 -3.16
C LEU A 53 -0.21 6.58 -1.82
N PRO A 54 0.46 6.98 -0.72
CA PRO A 54 -0.21 7.11 0.57
C PRO A 54 -1.43 8.04 0.50
N SER A 55 -2.47 7.75 1.27
CA SER A 55 -3.73 8.48 1.23
C SER A 55 -4.43 8.50 2.60
N GLY A 56 -5.40 9.41 2.74
CA GLY A 56 -6.11 9.63 4.01
C GLY A 56 -5.21 10.26 5.07
N GLN A 57 -4.29 11.15 4.67
CA GLN A 57 -3.35 11.78 5.58
C GLN A 57 -4.04 12.64 6.62
N ASN A 58 -3.65 12.45 7.88
CA ASN A 58 -4.05 13.29 9.00
C ASN A 58 -2.84 13.52 9.93
N ILE A 59 -2.33 14.75 9.97
CA ILE A 59 -1.23 15.12 10.86
C ILE A 59 -1.79 15.31 12.27
N VAL A 60 -1.39 14.45 13.20
CA VAL A 60 -1.89 14.45 14.59
C VAL A 60 -0.90 15.01 15.60
N ALA A 61 0.38 15.16 15.22
CA ALA A 61 1.38 15.86 16.03
C ALA A 61 2.53 16.37 15.15
N GLY A 62 3.14 17.49 15.54
CA GLY A 62 4.19 18.15 14.76
C GLY A 62 3.62 19.07 13.68
N ARG A 63 4.49 19.53 12.77
CA ARG A 63 4.13 20.42 11.66
C ARG A 63 4.77 19.88 10.38
N GLY A 64 3.99 19.86 9.31
CA GLY A 64 4.47 19.49 7.98
C GLY A 64 3.40 19.72 6.92
N ASP A 65 3.83 19.78 5.67
CA ASP A 65 2.96 19.86 4.50
C ASP A 65 3.12 18.59 3.67
N ILE A 66 2.00 18.06 3.18
CA ILE A 66 1.96 16.86 2.36
C ILE A 66 1.37 17.25 1.01
N SER A 67 2.10 16.99 -0.06
CA SER A 67 1.67 17.28 -1.43
C SER A 67 1.99 16.11 -2.36
N SER A 68 1.19 15.94 -3.40
CA SER A 68 1.43 14.95 -4.45
C SER A 68 1.37 15.62 -5.82
N ASN A 69 2.26 15.18 -6.70
CA ASN A 69 2.31 15.58 -8.10
C ASN A 69 2.47 14.32 -8.96
N GLY A 70 1.36 13.82 -9.49
CA GLY A 70 1.31 12.55 -10.20
C GLY A 70 1.84 11.42 -9.31
N GLN A 71 2.88 10.74 -9.79
CA GLN A 71 3.49 9.58 -9.12
C GLN A 71 4.40 9.92 -7.93
N ASN A 72 4.58 11.21 -7.60
CA ASN A 72 5.51 11.63 -6.56
C ASN A 72 4.76 12.33 -5.42
N MET A 73 4.97 11.86 -4.20
CA MET A 73 4.53 12.52 -2.98
C MET A 73 5.72 13.15 -2.27
N THR A 74 5.56 14.39 -1.83
CA THR A 74 6.54 15.12 -1.02
C THR A 74 5.94 15.47 0.33
N ILE A 75 6.66 15.14 1.40
CA ILE A 75 6.32 15.43 2.79
C ILE A 75 7.38 16.39 3.31
N ASN A 76 7.02 17.67 3.41
CA ASN A 76 7.87 18.72 3.97
C ASN A 76 7.60 18.84 5.47
N GLN A 77 8.44 18.20 6.28
CA GLN A 77 8.35 18.23 7.74
C GLN A 77 9.06 19.47 8.29
N HIS A 78 8.38 20.20 9.20
CA HIS A 78 8.83 21.48 9.78
C HIS A 78 9.17 21.40 11.27
N SER A 79 8.98 20.24 11.91
CA SER A 79 9.31 19.98 13.31
C SER A 79 10.19 18.75 13.44
N ASP A 80 10.95 18.61 14.53
CA ASP A 80 11.84 17.44 14.71
C ASP A 80 11.10 16.11 14.78
N LYS A 81 9.85 16.13 15.23
CA LYS A 81 8.96 14.97 15.25
C LYS A 81 7.68 15.31 14.52
N LEU A 82 7.22 14.39 13.67
CA LEU A 82 5.95 14.45 12.96
C LEU A 82 5.22 13.11 13.16
N ILE A 83 3.93 13.15 13.46
CA ILE A 83 3.07 11.97 13.44
C ILE A 83 1.97 12.22 12.42
N THR A 84 1.94 11.38 11.40
CA THR A 84 0.90 11.36 10.40
C THR A 84 0.18 10.01 10.47
N GLN A 85 -1.14 10.07 10.66
CA GLN A 85 -2.01 8.93 10.46
C GLN A 85 -2.41 8.84 8.99
N TRP A 86 -2.53 7.62 8.49
CA TRP A 86 -2.85 7.33 7.10
C TRP A 86 -3.93 6.25 7.01
N ASP A 87 -4.90 6.40 6.12
CA ASP A 87 -5.82 5.30 5.79
C ASP A 87 -5.07 4.19 5.03
N ASN A 88 -4.14 4.59 4.15
CA ASN A 88 -3.25 3.70 3.43
C ASN A 88 -1.86 4.34 3.31
N PHE A 89 -0.82 3.55 3.53
CA PHE A 89 0.56 3.95 3.25
C PHE A 89 1.21 2.87 2.39
N SER A 90 1.05 3.00 1.08
CA SER A 90 1.66 2.17 0.05
C SER A 90 2.40 3.07 -0.94
N VAL A 91 3.31 2.51 -1.74
CA VAL A 91 4.06 3.23 -2.78
C VAL A 91 4.19 2.31 -3.98
N GLY A 92 3.48 2.62 -5.08
CA GLY A 92 3.54 1.83 -6.30
C GLY A 92 4.93 1.81 -6.94
N GLY A 93 5.19 0.82 -7.80
CA GLY A 93 6.55 0.59 -8.34
C GLY A 93 7.17 1.76 -9.13
N ASN A 94 6.35 2.60 -9.75
CA ASN A 94 6.78 3.81 -10.46
C ASN A 94 6.59 5.08 -9.63
N GLU A 95 6.27 4.95 -8.36
CA GLU A 95 5.93 6.05 -7.47
C GLU A 95 7.05 6.32 -6.48
N SER A 96 7.06 7.53 -5.92
CA SER A 96 8.00 7.91 -4.89
C SER A 96 7.33 8.69 -3.76
N VAL A 97 7.85 8.48 -2.55
CA VAL A 97 7.56 9.33 -1.39
C VAL A 97 8.89 9.89 -0.90
N THR A 98 8.99 11.22 -0.86
CA THR A 98 10.18 11.92 -0.38
C THR A 98 9.87 12.72 0.88
N PHE A 99 10.63 12.49 1.94
CA PHE A 99 10.57 13.26 3.17
C PHE A 99 11.70 14.30 3.19
N HIS A 100 11.32 15.58 3.26
CA HIS A 100 12.23 16.67 3.57
C HIS A 100 12.04 17.08 5.02
N GLN A 101 12.99 16.70 5.86
CA GLN A 101 12.93 16.89 7.31
C GLN A 101 13.96 17.95 7.77
N PRO A 102 13.78 18.60 8.94
CA PRO A 102 14.66 19.67 9.40
C PRO A 102 16.14 19.26 9.50
N GLY A 103 16.40 18.00 9.87
CA GLY A 103 17.75 17.43 9.87
C GLY A 103 17.75 15.90 9.95
N SER A 104 18.94 15.32 9.96
CA SER A 104 19.12 13.85 9.98
C SER A 104 18.62 13.18 11.26
N ASN A 105 18.51 13.94 12.35
CA ASN A 105 17.97 13.46 13.63
C ASN A 105 16.43 13.54 13.70
N SER A 106 15.80 14.29 12.80
CA SER A 106 14.34 14.43 12.77
C SER A 106 13.68 13.11 12.36
N VAL A 107 12.47 12.87 12.85
CA VAL A 107 11.74 11.61 12.65
C VAL A 107 10.29 11.84 12.24
N ALA A 108 9.85 11.11 11.22
CA ALA A 108 8.46 11.05 10.77
C ALA A 108 7.86 9.69 11.14
N LEU A 109 6.81 9.67 11.96
CA LEU A 109 6.00 8.49 12.23
C LEU A 109 4.79 8.47 11.29
N ASN A 110 4.77 7.47 10.42
CA ASN A 110 3.66 7.14 9.53
C ASN A 110 2.90 5.95 10.15
N ARG A 111 1.73 6.23 10.72
CA ARG A 111 0.87 5.20 11.31
C ARG A 111 -0.31 4.92 10.39
N VAL A 112 -0.44 3.69 9.92
CA VAL A 112 -1.63 3.26 9.18
C VAL A 112 -2.75 2.93 10.17
N VAL A 113 -3.90 3.59 10.00
CA VAL A 113 -5.12 3.37 10.80
C VAL A 113 -6.22 2.66 10.01
N GLY A 114 -6.05 2.53 8.69
CA GLY A 114 -6.92 1.71 7.85
C GLY A 114 -6.65 0.21 7.98
N VAL A 115 -7.27 -0.56 7.10
CA VAL A 115 -7.32 -2.04 7.17
C VAL A 115 -6.30 -2.75 6.27
N ASN A 116 -5.64 -2.00 5.39
CA ASN A 116 -4.73 -2.57 4.40
C ASN A 116 -3.29 -2.60 4.93
N GLY A 117 -2.55 -3.64 4.56
CA GLY A 117 -1.10 -3.69 4.72
C GLY A 117 -0.40 -2.62 3.88
N SER A 118 0.80 -2.25 4.30
CA SER A 118 1.65 -1.31 3.55
C SER A 118 2.41 -2.06 2.48
N ASP A 119 2.16 -1.73 1.21
CA ASP A 119 2.85 -2.31 0.06
C ASP A 119 3.79 -1.27 -0.58
N ILE A 120 5.08 -1.40 -0.30
CA ILE A 120 6.12 -0.48 -0.76
C ILE A 120 6.86 -1.16 -1.92
N GLN A 121 6.48 -0.81 -3.14
CA GLN A 121 7.07 -1.32 -4.39
C GLN A 121 8.02 -0.31 -5.03
N GLY A 122 7.81 0.98 -4.77
CA GLY A 122 8.55 2.09 -5.36
C GLY A 122 9.67 2.64 -4.48
N ARG A 123 9.83 3.97 -4.54
CA ARG A 123 10.93 4.68 -3.87
C ARG A 123 10.48 5.38 -2.60
N LEU A 124 11.28 5.25 -1.54
CA LEU A 124 11.10 5.97 -0.29
C LEU A 124 12.43 6.65 0.08
N ASP A 125 12.48 7.97 -0.06
CA ASP A 125 13.70 8.74 0.14
C ASP A 125 13.51 9.72 1.33
N ALA A 126 14.46 9.79 2.26
CA ALA A 126 14.40 10.73 3.40
C ALA A 126 15.79 11.17 3.87
N ASN A 127 15.95 12.44 4.23
CA ASN A 127 17.21 12.92 4.83
C ASN A 127 17.33 12.58 6.32
N GLY A 128 16.23 12.28 7.01
CA GLY A 128 16.18 11.85 8.41
C GLY A 128 15.53 10.48 8.58
N LYS A 129 14.85 10.27 9.70
CA LYS A 129 14.29 8.97 10.08
C LYS A 129 12.84 8.84 9.66
N VAL A 130 12.47 7.65 9.21
CA VAL A 130 11.10 7.28 8.84
C VAL A 130 10.67 6.06 9.64
N PHE A 131 9.58 6.17 10.38
CA PHE A 131 8.91 5.06 11.03
C PHE A 131 7.63 4.74 10.25
N ILE A 132 7.44 3.48 9.90
CA ILE A 132 6.23 2.94 9.26
C ILE A 132 5.64 1.93 10.22
N VAL A 133 4.46 2.23 10.75
CA VAL A 133 3.73 1.37 11.68
C VAL A 133 2.42 0.97 11.03
N ASN A 134 2.27 -0.32 10.76
CA ASN A 134 1.04 -0.87 10.19
C ASN A 134 0.75 -2.25 10.79
N PRO A 135 -0.25 -2.37 11.69
CA PRO A 135 -0.66 -3.65 12.27
C PRO A 135 -1.13 -4.67 11.22
N ASN A 136 -1.49 -4.26 10.01
CA ASN A 136 -1.94 -5.16 8.94
C ASN A 136 -0.78 -5.75 8.12
N GLY A 137 0.46 -5.35 8.40
CA GLY A 137 1.65 -5.84 7.71
C GLY A 137 2.39 -4.75 6.94
N VAL A 138 3.68 -4.98 6.69
CA VAL A 138 4.53 -4.11 5.88
C VAL A 138 5.35 -4.97 4.94
N ILE A 139 5.26 -4.73 3.64
CA ILE A 139 6.02 -5.43 2.61
C ILE A 139 6.82 -4.39 1.81
N PHE A 140 8.13 -4.62 1.72
CA PHE A 140 8.99 -3.95 0.76
C PHE A 140 9.23 -4.91 -0.41
N GLY A 141 8.62 -4.67 -1.56
CA GLY A 141 8.72 -5.56 -2.71
C GLY A 141 10.10 -5.54 -3.38
N LYS A 142 10.32 -6.46 -4.33
CA LYS A 142 11.63 -6.67 -4.98
C LYS A 142 12.24 -5.43 -5.64
N ASN A 143 11.39 -4.52 -6.12
CA ASN A 143 11.81 -3.29 -6.78
C ASN A 143 11.94 -2.10 -5.82
N ALA A 144 11.55 -2.29 -4.56
CA ALA A 144 11.55 -1.22 -3.57
C ALA A 144 12.96 -0.71 -3.30
N GLN A 145 13.10 0.61 -3.29
CA GLN A 145 14.34 1.29 -2.95
C GLN A 145 14.05 2.27 -1.82
N VAL A 146 14.57 1.96 -0.64
CA VAL A 146 14.42 2.81 0.54
C VAL A 146 15.78 3.39 0.89
N ASN A 147 15.93 4.71 0.84
CA ASN A 147 17.15 5.43 1.20
C ASN A 147 16.81 6.50 2.24
N VAL A 148 17.17 6.25 3.51
CA VAL A 148 16.75 7.11 4.63
C VAL A 148 17.90 7.39 5.59
N GLY A 149 17.76 8.35 6.51
CA GLY A 149 18.67 8.48 7.65
C GLY A 149 18.54 7.32 8.66
N GLY A 150 17.34 6.76 8.78
CA GLY A 150 17.07 5.53 9.51
C GLY A 150 15.63 5.05 9.29
N LEU A 151 15.39 3.75 9.44
CA LEU A 151 14.09 3.12 9.20
C LEU A 151 13.66 2.34 10.44
N VAL A 152 12.40 2.49 10.83
CA VAL A 152 11.70 1.48 11.64
C VAL A 152 10.45 1.06 10.87
N ALA A 153 10.31 -0.21 10.53
CA ALA A 153 9.09 -0.77 9.97
C ALA A 153 8.52 -1.79 10.96
N SER A 154 7.25 -1.65 11.33
CA SER A 154 6.69 -2.38 12.47
C SER A 154 5.23 -2.76 12.29
N THR A 155 4.87 -4.00 12.65
CA THR A 155 3.47 -4.41 12.90
C THR A 155 3.05 -4.23 14.35
N ARG A 156 3.99 -3.80 15.22
CA ARG A 156 3.74 -3.31 16.59
C ARG A 156 3.53 -1.80 16.57
N ASP A 157 2.60 -1.31 17.37
CA ASP A 157 2.32 0.12 17.47
C ASP A 157 3.15 0.80 18.56
N ILE A 158 3.39 2.09 18.41
CA ILE A 158 4.03 2.95 19.41
C ILE A 158 3.03 4.04 19.79
N SER A 159 2.84 4.32 21.08
CA SER A 159 1.90 5.39 21.47
C SER A 159 2.43 6.78 21.04
N ASN A 160 1.53 7.73 20.76
CA ASN A 160 1.94 9.11 20.46
C ASN A 160 2.79 9.70 21.60
N ALA A 161 2.42 9.42 22.85
CA ALA A 161 3.15 9.91 24.02
C ALA A 161 4.57 9.35 24.09
N ASP A 162 4.74 8.04 23.87
CA ASP A 162 6.05 7.39 23.86
C ASP A 162 6.93 7.92 22.72
N PHE A 163 6.38 8.01 21.49
CA PHE A 163 7.09 8.57 20.34
C PHE A 163 7.54 10.02 20.59
N LEU A 164 6.65 10.89 21.08
CA LEU A 164 6.97 12.29 21.38
C LEU A 164 8.00 12.40 22.52
N ALA A 165 7.93 11.54 23.52
CA ALA A 165 8.93 11.45 24.59
C ALA A 165 10.26 10.81 24.16
N GLY A 166 10.36 10.25 22.95
CA GLY A 166 11.55 9.55 22.47
C GLY A 166 11.74 8.15 23.07
N LYS A 167 10.69 7.61 23.69
CA LYS A 167 10.64 6.25 24.21
C LYS A 167 10.18 5.35 23.07
N ASN A 168 11.09 4.64 22.41
CA ASN A 168 10.73 3.81 21.26
C ASN A 168 10.27 2.41 21.72
N ARG A 169 9.14 2.39 22.43
CA ARG A 169 8.49 1.18 22.94
C ARG A 169 7.33 0.81 22.02
N PHE A 170 7.46 -0.31 21.34
CA PHE A 170 6.48 -0.83 20.40
C PHE A 170 5.76 -2.02 21.01
N THR A 171 4.44 -1.99 20.97
CA THR A 171 3.56 -3.03 21.53
C THR A 171 2.44 -3.40 20.57
N GLY A 172 2.03 -4.67 20.61
CA GLY A 172 0.86 -5.13 19.87
C GLY A 172 0.87 -6.64 19.70
N SER A 173 -0.25 -7.19 19.28
CA SER A 173 -0.46 -8.64 19.14
C SER A 173 -0.76 -9.08 17.70
N SER A 174 -0.59 -8.18 16.71
CA SER A 174 -0.78 -8.51 15.30
C SER A 174 0.05 -9.73 14.88
N GLN A 175 -0.55 -10.63 14.09
CA GLN A 175 0.16 -11.76 13.49
C GLN A 175 0.68 -11.44 12.09
N ALA A 176 0.47 -10.22 11.61
CA ALA A 176 0.99 -9.77 10.33
C ALA A 176 2.51 -9.63 10.36
N GLU A 177 3.10 -9.77 9.18
CA GLU A 177 4.56 -9.85 9.00
C GLU A 177 5.15 -8.53 8.54
N VAL A 178 6.45 -8.35 8.81
CA VAL A 178 7.29 -7.39 8.10
C VAL A 178 8.19 -8.16 7.14
N VAL A 179 8.02 -7.94 5.84
CA VAL A 179 8.78 -8.63 4.79
C VAL A 179 9.60 -7.63 4.00
N ASN A 180 10.89 -7.92 3.80
CA ASN A 180 11.73 -7.18 2.88
C ASN A 180 12.21 -8.08 1.74
N GLU A 181 11.80 -7.81 0.52
CA GLU A 181 12.34 -8.39 -0.72
C GLU A 181 13.16 -7.37 -1.53
N GLY A 182 13.13 -6.09 -1.15
CA GLY A 182 13.78 -4.99 -1.85
C GLY A 182 15.14 -4.61 -1.27
N ARG A 183 15.55 -3.36 -1.52
CA ARG A 183 16.79 -2.77 -1.01
C ARG A 183 16.48 -1.67 0.01
N LEU A 184 16.87 -1.91 1.26
CA LEU A 184 16.76 -0.95 2.34
C LEU A 184 18.16 -0.43 2.70
N GLN A 185 18.35 0.87 2.63
CA GLN A 185 19.60 1.54 2.92
C GLN A 185 19.39 2.69 3.89
N ALA A 186 20.20 2.70 4.95
CA ALA A 186 20.29 3.85 5.84
C ALA A 186 21.61 4.61 5.63
N ALA A 187 21.59 5.89 5.98
CA ALA A 187 22.79 6.73 6.02
C ALA A 187 23.86 6.15 6.96
N GLU A 188 25.08 6.66 6.85
CA GLU A 188 26.20 6.29 7.72
C GLU A 188 25.86 6.51 9.20
N ALA A 189 26.21 5.54 10.04
CA ALA A 189 25.82 5.46 11.45
C ALA A 189 24.30 5.46 11.73
N GLY A 190 23.47 5.33 10.70
CA GLY A 190 22.02 5.18 10.80
C GLY A 190 21.62 3.81 11.33
N SER A 191 20.32 3.50 11.28
CA SER A 191 19.81 2.18 11.69
C SER A 191 18.59 1.76 10.88
N ILE A 192 18.44 0.46 10.66
CA ILE A 192 17.23 -0.15 10.10
C ILE A 192 16.71 -1.19 11.09
N ALA A 193 15.48 -1.01 11.57
CA ALA A 193 14.81 -1.96 12.44
C ALA A 193 13.51 -2.48 11.81
N LEU A 194 13.36 -3.81 11.71
CA LEU A 194 12.13 -4.47 11.28
C LEU A 194 11.53 -5.24 12.46
N LEU A 195 10.28 -4.94 12.83
CA LEU A 195 9.66 -5.40 14.07
C LEU A 195 8.28 -6.04 13.83
N GLY A 196 7.98 -7.17 14.46
CA GLY A 196 6.64 -7.77 14.35
C GLY A 196 6.47 -9.04 15.16
N ALA A 197 5.43 -9.83 14.84
CA ALA A 197 5.38 -11.23 15.25
C ALA A 197 6.35 -12.05 14.40
N ARG A 198 6.39 -11.76 13.10
CA ARG A 198 7.26 -12.41 12.13
C ARG A 198 7.95 -11.36 11.27
N VAL A 199 9.24 -11.57 11.06
CA VAL A 199 10.10 -10.70 10.25
C VAL A 199 10.88 -11.57 9.27
N ASP A 200 10.79 -11.28 7.98
CA ASP A 200 11.46 -12.03 6.92
C ASP A 200 12.23 -11.08 5.99
N ASN A 201 13.56 -11.18 6.00
CA ASN A 201 14.42 -10.51 5.04
C ASN A 201 14.86 -11.45 3.93
N ARG A 202 14.39 -11.22 2.71
CA ARG A 202 14.81 -11.88 1.47
C ARG A 202 15.61 -10.96 0.54
N GLY A 203 15.54 -9.66 0.78
CA GLY A 203 16.23 -8.63 0.03
C GLY A 203 17.58 -8.25 0.63
N VAL A 204 17.95 -6.97 0.48
CA VAL A 204 19.20 -6.41 0.99
C VAL A 204 18.89 -5.33 2.02
N ILE A 205 19.50 -5.42 3.19
CA ILE A 205 19.55 -4.35 4.18
C ILE A 205 21.02 -3.93 4.33
N GLN A 206 21.30 -2.65 4.12
CA GLN A 206 22.67 -2.13 4.20
C GLN A 206 22.74 -0.85 5.04
N VAL A 207 23.66 -0.84 6.01
CA VAL A 207 23.92 0.31 6.88
C VAL A 207 25.42 0.38 7.18
N ASN A 208 26.11 1.46 6.82
CA ASN A 208 27.54 1.60 7.12
C ASN A 208 27.73 2.18 8.53
N MET A 209 28.58 1.56 9.36
CA MET A 209 28.87 1.94 10.76
C MET A 209 27.64 2.06 11.68
N GLY A 210 26.51 1.50 11.25
CA GLY A 210 25.23 1.58 11.96
C GLY A 210 24.73 0.21 12.38
N THR A 211 23.42 0.11 12.61
CA THR A 211 22.83 -1.12 13.14
C THR A 211 21.68 -1.61 12.27
N VAL A 212 21.67 -2.91 11.97
CA VAL A 212 20.50 -3.62 11.44
C VAL A 212 19.88 -4.43 12.57
N ALA A 213 18.59 -4.26 12.84
CA ALA A 213 17.88 -4.96 13.90
C ALA A 213 16.61 -5.63 13.38
N LEU A 214 16.50 -6.94 13.57
CA LEU A 214 15.30 -7.71 13.26
C LEU A 214 14.75 -8.27 14.56
N GLY A 215 13.51 -7.90 14.91
CA GLY A 215 12.91 -8.20 16.21
C GLY A 215 11.52 -8.83 16.11
N ALA A 216 11.35 -10.02 16.69
CA ALA A 216 10.07 -10.70 16.79
C ALA A 216 9.58 -10.84 18.24
N GLY A 217 8.48 -10.18 18.58
CA GLY A 217 7.89 -10.19 19.92
C GLY A 217 6.74 -9.19 20.06
N ASP A 218 5.94 -9.30 21.12
CA ASP A 218 4.74 -8.47 21.34
C ASP A 218 5.05 -7.13 22.04
N ASN A 219 6.16 -7.05 22.76
CA ASN A 219 6.66 -5.81 23.37
C ASN A 219 8.16 -5.70 23.10
N VAL A 220 8.52 -4.68 22.32
CA VAL A 220 9.88 -4.46 21.81
C VAL A 220 10.29 -3.03 22.12
N THR A 221 11.47 -2.86 22.69
CA THR A 221 12.05 -1.54 22.97
C THR A 221 13.33 -1.34 22.16
N LEU A 222 13.40 -0.20 21.44
CA LEU A 222 14.59 0.25 20.73
C LEU A 222 15.25 1.41 21.49
N ASN A 223 16.51 1.24 21.85
CA ASN A 223 17.28 2.30 22.53
C ASN A 223 18.28 2.92 21.56
N PHE A 224 18.11 4.20 21.27
CA PHE A 224 18.97 4.96 20.37
C PHE A 224 19.84 5.94 21.14
N ASP A 225 21.06 6.14 20.65
CA ASP A 225 21.91 7.29 20.95
C ASP A 225 22.13 8.07 19.65
N GLY A 226 21.47 9.22 19.54
CA GLY A 226 21.35 9.96 18.28
C GLY A 226 20.74 9.10 17.15
N ASN A 227 21.57 8.72 16.18
CA ASN A 227 21.18 7.91 15.02
C ASN A 227 21.52 6.42 15.16
N LYS A 228 22.32 6.07 16.17
CA LYS A 228 22.81 4.71 16.38
C LYS A 228 21.87 3.95 17.30
N LEU A 229 21.34 2.82 16.83
CA LEU A 229 20.65 1.88 17.69
C LEU A 229 21.67 1.14 18.55
N LEU A 230 21.55 1.30 19.87
CA LEU A 230 22.42 0.67 20.86
C LEU A 230 21.91 -0.71 21.26
N ASN A 231 20.60 -0.87 21.38
CA ASN A 231 20.00 -2.11 21.87
C ASN A 231 18.59 -2.36 21.31
N LEU A 232 18.29 -3.64 21.08
CA LEU A 232 16.98 -4.20 20.79
C LEU A 232 16.61 -5.11 21.97
N GLN A 233 15.57 -4.74 22.71
CA GLN A 233 15.05 -5.52 23.84
C GLN A 233 13.67 -6.09 23.51
N ILE A 234 13.45 -7.38 23.77
CA ILE A 234 12.16 -8.05 23.57
C ILE A 234 11.65 -8.57 24.92
N ASP A 235 10.65 -7.87 25.45
CA ASP A 235 10.07 -8.16 26.76
C ASP A 235 8.86 -9.08 26.64
N GLY A 236 8.01 -8.84 25.64
CA GLY A 236 6.78 -9.60 25.38
C GLY A 236 7.00 -10.67 24.32
N SER A 237 6.58 -11.90 24.62
CA SER A 237 6.64 -13.00 23.66
C SER A 237 5.49 -12.93 22.66
N ALA A 238 5.76 -13.15 21.37
CA ALA A 238 4.73 -13.31 20.35
C ALA A 238 4.50 -14.79 20.03
N LEU A 239 3.25 -15.19 19.82
CA LEU A 239 2.96 -16.51 19.26
C LEU A 239 3.66 -16.63 17.89
N ASP A 240 4.33 -17.76 17.66
CA ASP A 240 5.13 -18.00 16.44
C ASP A 240 6.17 -16.91 16.14
N ALA A 241 6.76 -16.32 17.19
CA ALA A 241 7.82 -15.32 17.05
C ALA A 241 8.95 -15.84 16.16
N LEU A 242 9.15 -15.19 15.01
CA LEU A 242 10.07 -15.65 13.99
C LEU A 242 10.84 -14.49 13.38
N VAL A 243 12.16 -14.62 13.36
CA VAL A 243 13.02 -13.78 12.53
C VAL A 243 13.74 -14.68 11.53
N GLN A 244 13.60 -14.39 10.25
CA GLN A 244 14.27 -15.08 9.17
C GLN A 244 15.06 -14.09 8.30
N ASN A 245 16.21 -14.56 7.83
CA ASN A 245 17.01 -13.87 6.83
C ASN A 245 17.43 -14.85 5.74
N GLY A 246 16.78 -14.79 4.58
CA GLY A 246 17.20 -15.43 3.34
C GLY A 246 18.00 -14.52 2.41
N GLY A 247 18.09 -13.23 2.71
CA GLY A 247 18.82 -12.22 1.94
C GLY A 247 20.13 -11.77 2.59
N VAL A 248 20.51 -10.51 2.36
CA VAL A 248 21.76 -9.91 2.86
C VAL A 248 21.46 -8.90 3.95
N LEU A 249 22.16 -9.03 5.09
CA LEU A 249 22.26 -8.00 6.13
C LEU A 249 23.71 -7.51 6.17
N ARG A 250 23.96 -6.27 5.77
CA ARG A 250 25.30 -5.68 5.73
C ARG A 250 25.38 -4.49 6.67
N ALA A 251 26.18 -4.61 7.72
CA ALA A 251 26.44 -3.58 8.71
C ALA A 251 27.96 -3.30 8.82
N ASP A 252 28.58 -2.80 7.76
CA ASP A 252 30.05 -2.68 7.68
C ASP A 252 30.58 -1.73 8.76
N GLY A 253 31.43 -2.21 9.67
CA GLY A 253 31.87 -1.44 10.84
C GLY A 253 30.78 -1.17 11.89
N GLY A 254 29.63 -1.83 11.75
CA GLY A 254 28.44 -1.71 12.58
C GLY A 254 28.03 -3.04 13.21
N GLN A 255 26.73 -3.24 13.45
CA GLN A 255 26.20 -4.45 14.08
C GLN A 255 24.91 -4.95 13.42
N VAL A 256 24.70 -6.27 13.47
CA VAL A 256 23.43 -6.92 13.13
C VAL A 256 22.89 -7.58 14.40
N LEU A 257 21.65 -7.26 14.76
CA LEU A 257 20.92 -7.81 15.90
C LEU A 257 19.70 -8.57 15.37
N MET A 258 19.56 -9.83 15.76
CA MET A 258 18.39 -10.64 15.44
C MET A 258 17.89 -11.27 16.73
N SER A 259 16.64 -10.99 17.10
CA SER A 259 16.06 -11.52 18.33
C SER A 259 14.60 -11.89 18.11
N ALA A 260 14.21 -13.05 18.63
CA ALA A 260 12.84 -13.53 18.63
C ALA A 260 12.52 -14.09 20.01
N LYS A 261 11.33 -13.78 20.53
CA LYS A 261 10.85 -14.31 21.81
C LYS A 261 9.47 -14.93 21.63
N ALA A 262 9.40 -16.26 21.73
CA ALA A 262 8.16 -17.02 21.72
C ALA A 262 7.73 -17.39 23.16
N PRO A 263 6.44 -17.66 23.41
CA PRO A 263 5.97 -18.17 24.70
C PRO A 263 6.65 -19.49 25.03
N ALA A 264 6.88 -19.76 26.32
CA ALA A 264 7.32 -21.08 26.74
C ALA A 264 6.20 -22.11 26.51
N THR A 265 6.51 -23.20 25.81
CA THR A 265 5.64 -24.39 25.77
C THR A 265 5.77 -25.11 27.11
N HIS A 266 4.67 -25.25 27.86
CA HIS A 266 4.59 -26.08 29.07
C HIS A 266 4.23 -27.52 28.73
#